data_AF-A0A927CKB8-F1
#
_entry.id   AF-A0A927CKB8-F1
#
_cell.length_a   1.000
_cell.length_b   1.000
_cell.length_c   1.000
_cell.angle_alpha   90.00
_cell.angle_beta   90.00
_cell.angle_gamma   90.00
#
_symmetry.space_group_name_H-M   'P 1'
#
loop_
_entity.id
_entity.type
_entity.pdbx_description
1 polymer ?
#
loop_
_entity_poly.entity_id
_entity_poly.type
_entity_poly.pdbx_seq_one_letter_code
_entity_poly.pdbx_strand_id
1 'polypeptide(L)'
;MIKSCSLVLALLLTGISLAACGGEAADGERGAPIAVPADATPAATTPAPAGTESPTGADASIEPDQAAEVAPRTNRYRMTDAFRFVPTEEGIAEKAVLLTFDDGPKDEAVLRSMLDTLDKHKAKAIFFVNGYRVKQNPELLKLIHEREHAIGNHSWDHIDLKKESEETVERQIGDLQAEVESLIGEKPLFFRPPYGSGGDVVRRIAKNHGMLYMTWSNGSLDWDRSARDKPEEVIRNVLEQLHPGANILMHELPWTADALDELLTRLTGKGYAFIDPGEIEVDVTR
;
A
#
# COMPACT_ATOMS: atom_id res chain seq x y z
N MET A 1 -51.83 -11.99 54.62
CA MET A 1 -50.98 -10.81 54.30
C MET A 1 -50.95 -10.68 52.79
N ILE A 2 -51.77 -9.79 52.25
CA ILE A 2 -52.01 -9.58 50.82
C ILE A 2 -51.84 -8.08 50.60
N LYS A 3 -50.92 -7.66 49.73
CA LYS A 3 -50.98 -6.35 49.06
C LYS A 3 -50.38 -6.48 47.67
N SER A 4 -51.25 -6.68 46.69
CA SER A 4 -51.03 -6.35 45.29
C SER A 4 -50.96 -4.83 45.15
N CYS A 5 -49.94 -4.32 44.46
CA CYS A 5 -49.82 -2.92 44.11
C CYS A 5 -49.91 -2.80 42.60
N SER A 6 -51.04 -2.27 42.13
CA SER A 6 -51.26 -1.87 40.74
C SER A 6 -50.48 -0.58 40.47
N LEU A 7 -49.75 -0.52 39.35
CA LEU A 7 -49.39 0.77 38.76
C LEU A 7 -49.68 0.75 37.25
N VAL A 8 -50.58 1.66 36.92
CA VAL A 8 -51.07 2.03 35.60
C VAL A 8 -49.98 2.86 34.89
N LEU A 9 -49.68 2.57 33.62
CA LEU A 9 -49.11 3.59 32.73
C LEU A 9 -49.69 3.44 31.32
N ALA A 10 -50.11 4.57 30.79
CA ALA A 10 -51.07 4.75 29.72
C ALA A 10 -50.51 4.52 28.30
N LEU A 11 -51.33 3.90 27.46
CA LEU A 11 -51.27 3.98 26.00
C LEU A 11 -51.63 5.41 25.55
N LEU A 12 -50.82 5.98 24.64
CA LEU A 12 -51.27 7.04 23.75
C LEU A 12 -50.99 6.62 22.30
N LEU A 13 -52.10 6.34 21.64
CA LEU A 13 -52.25 6.01 20.22
C LEU A 13 -52.95 7.21 19.56
N THR A 14 -52.72 7.36 18.25
CA THR A 14 -53.47 8.15 17.24
C THR A 14 -52.93 9.52 16.84
N GLY A 15 -52.78 9.65 15.52
CA GLY A 15 -52.47 10.87 14.79
C GLY A 15 -52.25 10.59 13.29
N ILE A 16 -53.13 9.80 12.66
CA ILE A 16 -53.21 9.68 11.20
C ILE A 16 -54.06 10.85 10.69
N SER A 17 -53.54 11.62 9.74
CA SER A 17 -54.35 12.46 8.86
C SER A 17 -53.84 12.35 7.43
N LEU A 18 -54.63 11.65 6.61
CA LEU A 18 -54.64 11.80 5.16
C LEU A 18 -55.45 13.05 4.80
N ALA A 19 -54.89 13.93 3.99
CA ALA A 19 -55.65 14.80 3.11
C ALA A 19 -54.93 14.85 1.76
N ALA A 20 -55.68 14.56 0.71
CA ALA A 20 -55.23 14.44 -0.67
C ALA A 20 -55.63 15.67 -1.50
N CYS A 21 -55.03 15.72 -2.69
CA CYS A 21 -55.41 16.42 -3.92
C CYS A 21 -54.82 17.82 -4.19
N GLY A 22 -53.97 17.88 -5.22
CA GLY A 22 -54.30 18.65 -6.43
C GLY A 22 -53.30 19.73 -6.88
N GLY A 23 -52.50 19.40 -7.91
CA GLY A 23 -52.14 20.28 -9.04
C GLY A 23 -51.22 21.48 -8.81
N GLU A 24 -50.02 21.47 -9.39
CA GLU A 24 -49.67 22.17 -10.64
C GLU A 24 -48.14 22.05 -10.87
N ALA A 25 -47.73 21.82 -12.12
CA ALA A 25 -46.34 21.70 -12.53
C ALA A 25 -45.80 23.06 -13.03
N ALA A 26 -44.63 23.47 -12.52
CA ALA A 26 -43.70 24.41 -13.15
C ALA A 26 -42.34 24.21 -12.44
N ASP A 27 -41.37 23.57 -13.08
CA ASP A 27 -40.33 24.16 -13.94
C ASP A 27 -39.15 24.72 -13.11
N GLY A 28 -37.92 24.30 -13.45
CA GLY A 28 -36.73 24.56 -12.64
C GLY A 28 -35.53 23.64 -12.92
N GLU A 29 -35.10 23.64 -14.17
CA GLU A 29 -33.73 23.49 -14.68
C GLU A 29 -32.73 22.51 -14.02
N ARG A 30 -32.44 21.45 -14.79
CA ARG A 30 -31.22 20.63 -14.72
C ARG A 30 -30.08 21.35 -15.43
N GLY A 31 -29.03 21.71 -14.70
CA GLY A 31 -27.76 22.14 -15.27
C GLY A 31 -26.99 20.96 -15.87
N ALA A 32 -26.90 20.93 -17.20
CA ALA A 32 -26.00 20.08 -17.98
C ALA A 32 -24.97 20.98 -18.72
N PRO A 33 -23.85 20.41 -19.20
CA PRO A 33 -22.54 21.05 -19.18
C PRO A 33 -22.25 22.00 -20.35
N ILE A 34 -21.33 22.92 -20.11
CA ILE A 34 -20.80 23.87 -21.09
C ILE A 34 -19.91 23.12 -22.10
N ALA A 35 -20.34 23.12 -23.36
CA ALA A 35 -19.55 22.76 -24.53
C ALA A 35 -18.73 23.97 -25.01
N VAL A 36 -17.45 23.74 -25.33
CA VAL A 36 -16.55 24.72 -25.97
C VAL A 36 -16.42 24.34 -27.45
N PRO A 37 -16.48 25.30 -28.40
CA PRO A 37 -16.54 24.97 -29.82
C PRO A 37 -15.15 24.64 -30.40
N ALA A 38 -15.14 23.69 -31.32
CA ALA A 38 -14.09 23.46 -32.29
C ALA A 38 -14.42 24.25 -33.57
N ASP A 39 -13.43 24.92 -34.17
CA ASP A 39 -13.15 24.76 -35.61
C ASP A 39 -11.85 25.44 -36.07
N ALA A 40 -11.42 25.00 -37.26
CA ALA A 40 -10.52 25.63 -38.23
C ALA A 40 -9.05 25.19 -38.30
N THR A 41 -8.82 24.22 -39.19
CA THR A 41 -7.58 24.04 -39.99
C THR A 41 -7.73 24.83 -41.32
N PRO A 42 -6.63 25.22 -41.99
CA PRO A 42 -6.40 24.62 -43.31
C PRO A 42 -4.91 24.30 -43.63
N ALA A 43 -4.74 23.30 -44.50
CA ALA A 43 -3.52 22.82 -45.17
C ALA A 43 -2.94 23.87 -46.16
N ALA A 44 -1.78 23.80 -46.82
CA ALA A 44 -0.69 22.84 -47.05
C ALA A 44 0.51 23.63 -47.63
N THR A 45 1.72 23.06 -47.66
CA THR A 45 2.57 22.91 -48.88
C THR A 45 4.05 22.64 -48.53
N THR A 46 4.58 21.56 -49.12
CA THR A 46 5.97 21.08 -49.15
C THR A 46 6.87 22.00 -50.01
N PRO A 47 8.19 22.03 -49.79
CA PRO A 47 9.05 21.24 -50.70
C PRO A 47 10.30 20.61 -50.03
N ALA A 48 10.85 19.61 -50.70
CA ALA A 48 12.21 19.06 -50.53
C ALA A 48 12.82 18.87 -51.94
N PRO A 49 14.08 18.42 -52.14
CA PRO A 49 15.22 18.26 -51.23
C PRO A 49 16.55 18.81 -51.82
N ALA A 50 17.65 18.80 -51.04
CA ALA A 50 19.01 18.40 -51.46
C ALA A 50 20.05 18.74 -50.39
N GLY A 51 20.98 17.82 -50.09
CA GLY A 51 22.15 18.11 -49.25
C GLY A 51 22.72 16.87 -48.56
N THR A 52 23.57 16.16 -49.27
CA THR A 52 24.43 15.03 -48.88
C THR A 52 25.31 15.35 -47.65
N GLU A 53 25.50 14.37 -46.76
CA GLU A 53 26.83 13.90 -46.30
C GLU A 53 26.69 12.79 -45.23
N SER A 54 27.31 11.65 -45.49
CA SER A 54 27.69 10.66 -44.48
C SER A 54 28.96 11.12 -43.75
N PRO A 55 29.18 10.61 -42.53
CA PRO A 55 30.43 9.89 -42.36
C PRO A 55 30.28 8.51 -41.71
N THR A 56 31.14 7.65 -42.22
CA THR A 56 31.59 6.33 -41.79
C THR A 56 32.09 6.27 -40.34
N GLY A 57 31.65 5.22 -39.63
CA GLY A 57 32.50 4.23 -38.96
C GLY A 57 33.48 4.68 -37.89
N ALA A 58 33.18 4.33 -36.63
CA ALA A 58 34.19 3.93 -35.67
C ALA A 58 33.62 2.82 -34.77
N ASP A 59 34.24 1.66 -34.92
CA ASP A 59 34.12 0.45 -34.13
C ASP A 59 34.44 0.77 -32.65
N ALA A 60 33.47 0.56 -31.76
CA ALA A 60 33.67 0.61 -30.33
C ALA A 60 33.09 -0.69 -29.76
N SER A 61 33.94 -1.70 -29.68
CA SER A 61 33.79 -2.89 -28.88
C SER A 61 33.25 -2.55 -27.50
N ILE A 62 31.97 -2.84 -27.27
CA ILE A 62 31.36 -2.83 -25.94
C ILE A 62 31.85 -4.11 -25.25
N GLU A 63 32.82 -3.95 -24.35
CA GLU A 63 33.10 -4.98 -23.37
C GLU A 63 31.84 -5.21 -22.52
N PRO A 64 31.49 -6.45 -22.17
CA PRO A 64 30.33 -6.71 -21.35
C PRO A 64 30.57 -6.09 -19.98
N ASP A 65 29.77 -5.05 -19.70
CA ASP A 65 29.61 -4.45 -18.39
C ASP A 65 29.43 -5.58 -17.38
N GLN A 66 30.35 -5.64 -16.42
CA GLN A 66 30.29 -6.61 -15.35
C GLN A 66 29.01 -6.32 -14.59
N ALA A 67 28.01 -7.17 -14.79
CA ALA A 67 26.84 -7.26 -13.95
C ALA A 67 27.31 -7.11 -12.50
N ALA A 68 26.91 -6.00 -11.88
CA ALA A 68 27.23 -5.71 -10.50
C ALA A 68 26.95 -6.97 -9.68
N GLU A 69 28.00 -7.53 -9.10
CA GLU A 69 27.93 -8.67 -8.23
C GLU A 69 27.17 -8.22 -6.97
N VAL A 70 25.86 -8.42 -6.97
CA VAL A 70 25.01 -8.20 -5.79
C VAL A 70 25.49 -9.20 -4.74
N ALA A 71 26.32 -8.74 -3.81
CA ALA A 71 26.70 -9.52 -2.64
C ALA A 71 25.43 -10.14 -2.02
N PRO A 72 25.46 -11.42 -1.62
CA PRO A 72 24.23 -12.12 -1.26
C PRO A 72 23.58 -11.42 -0.07
N ARG A 73 22.42 -10.82 -0.32
CA ARG A 73 21.50 -10.39 0.74
C ARG A 73 21.13 -11.65 1.51
N THR A 74 21.73 -11.84 2.67
CA THR A 74 21.64 -13.08 3.42
C THR A 74 20.25 -13.17 4.05
N ASN A 75 19.59 -14.33 3.90
CA ASN A 75 18.30 -14.67 4.52
C ASN A 75 18.46 -14.70 6.06
N ARG A 76 18.55 -13.54 6.71
CA ARG A 76 18.83 -13.37 8.15
C ARG A 76 17.57 -13.48 9.00
N TYR A 77 16.41 -13.23 8.40
CA TYR A 77 15.12 -13.34 9.06
C TYR A 77 14.18 -14.26 8.30
N ARG A 78 13.49 -15.15 9.03
CA ARG A 78 12.40 -15.97 8.48
C ARG A 78 11.08 -15.57 9.12
N MET A 79 10.02 -15.54 8.31
CA MET A 79 8.67 -15.36 8.82
C MET A 79 8.10 -16.67 9.39
N THR A 80 7.40 -16.56 10.52
CA THR A 80 6.64 -17.63 11.17
C THR A 80 5.18 -17.62 10.71
N ASP A 81 4.43 -18.69 10.99
CA ASP A 81 2.99 -18.77 10.68
C ASP A 81 2.15 -17.70 11.40
N ALA A 82 2.69 -17.11 12.48
CA ALA A 82 2.09 -16.00 13.20
C ALA A 82 2.48 -14.62 12.64
N PHE A 83 3.06 -14.56 11.44
CA PHE A 83 3.55 -13.35 10.77
C PHE A 83 4.58 -12.56 11.56
N ARG A 84 5.34 -13.24 12.44
CA ARG A 84 6.49 -12.70 13.17
C ARG A 84 7.78 -13.10 12.47
N PHE A 85 8.81 -12.29 12.63
CA PHE A 85 10.13 -12.57 12.08
C PHE A 85 11.08 -13.06 13.17
N VAL A 86 11.81 -14.15 12.88
CA VAL A 86 12.82 -14.71 13.77
C VAL A 86 14.16 -14.76 13.03
N PRO A 87 15.28 -14.53 13.74
CA PRO A 87 16.61 -14.86 13.24
C PRO A 87 16.71 -16.26 12.63
N THR A 88 17.46 -16.40 11.55
CA THR A 88 17.78 -17.70 10.95
C THR A 88 19.04 -18.34 11.55
N GLU A 89 19.88 -17.53 12.20
CA GLU A 89 21.13 -17.97 12.84
C GLU A 89 21.47 -17.14 14.08
N GLU A 90 22.43 -17.61 14.88
CA GLU A 90 22.93 -16.89 16.05
C GLU A 90 23.66 -15.59 15.65
N GLY A 91 23.57 -14.57 16.50
CA GLY A 91 24.24 -13.27 16.28
C GLY A 91 23.42 -12.25 15.48
N ILE A 92 22.27 -12.65 14.95
CA ILE A 92 21.26 -11.74 14.39
C ILE A 92 20.37 -11.20 15.52
N ALA A 93 19.97 -9.94 15.44
CA ALA A 93 19.16 -9.32 16.49
C ALA A 93 17.78 -9.96 16.61
N GLU A 94 17.50 -10.62 17.74
CA GLU A 94 16.18 -11.18 18.07
C GLU A 94 15.14 -10.07 18.31
N LYS A 95 15.54 -9.00 19.02
CA LYS A 95 14.71 -7.80 19.20
C LYS A 95 14.80 -6.94 17.94
N ALA A 96 14.07 -7.32 16.92
CA ALA A 96 13.92 -6.55 15.70
C ALA A 96 12.44 -6.43 15.31
N VAL A 97 12.09 -5.39 14.55
CA VAL A 97 10.75 -5.20 13.98
C VAL A 97 10.81 -4.89 12.50
N LEU A 98 9.81 -5.34 11.75
CA LEU A 98 9.59 -4.98 10.37
C LEU A 98 8.56 -3.86 10.30
N LEU A 99 8.91 -2.78 9.60
CA LEU A 99 8.02 -1.66 9.32
C LEU A 99 7.31 -1.90 7.98
N THR A 100 5.99 -1.77 7.96
CA THR A 100 5.19 -1.93 6.74
C THR A 100 4.12 -0.85 6.62
N PHE A 101 3.90 -0.36 5.41
CA PHE A 101 2.94 0.69 5.09
C PHE A 101 2.04 0.24 3.95
N ASP A 102 0.74 0.19 4.20
CA ASP A 102 -0.27 -0.16 3.19
C ASP A 102 -0.84 1.11 2.55
N ASP A 103 -1.56 0.91 1.46
CA ASP A 103 -2.39 1.93 0.81
C ASP A 103 -1.64 3.10 0.15
N GLY A 104 -0.38 2.91 -0.22
CA GLY A 104 0.40 3.85 -1.01
C GLY A 104 0.46 3.50 -2.51
N PRO A 105 1.15 4.32 -3.34
CA PRO A 105 1.55 5.69 -3.05
C PRO A 105 0.43 6.70 -3.39
N LYS A 106 0.10 7.61 -2.49
CA LYS A 106 -1.06 8.51 -2.62
C LYS A 106 -0.70 10.00 -2.59
N ASP A 107 0.11 10.43 -1.64
CA ASP A 107 0.41 11.84 -1.41
C ASP A 107 1.93 12.05 -1.31
N GLU A 108 2.47 12.89 -2.19
CA GLU A 108 3.91 13.09 -2.29
C GLU A 108 4.52 13.69 -1.01
N ALA A 109 3.84 14.64 -0.36
CA ALA A 109 4.38 15.31 0.82
C ALA A 109 4.41 14.36 2.03
N VAL A 110 3.34 13.58 2.22
CA VAL A 110 3.28 12.55 3.26
C VAL A 110 4.35 11.50 3.01
N LEU A 111 4.44 10.97 1.78
CA LEU A 111 5.41 9.94 1.43
C LEU A 111 6.85 10.42 1.65
N ARG A 112 7.21 11.62 1.16
CA ARG A 112 8.55 12.18 1.36
C ARG A 112 8.90 12.34 2.84
N SER A 113 7.96 12.85 3.64
CA SER A 113 8.17 12.99 5.10
C SER A 113 8.44 11.64 5.78
N MET A 114 7.71 10.59 5.37
CA MET A 114 7.94 9.24 5.88
C MET A 114 9.30 8.69 5.46
N LEU A 115 9.68 8.83 4.19
CA LEU A 115 10.98 8.39 3.67
C LEU A 115 12.13 9.13 4.38
N ASP A 116 12.06 10.46 4.50
CA ASP A 116 13.06 11.26 5.21
C ASP A 116 13.24 10.81 6.67
N THR A 117 12.14 10.44 7.33
CA THR A 117 12.16 9.89 8.68
C THR A 117 12.81 8.51 8.71
N LEU A 118 12.46 7.62 7.78
CA LEU A 118 13.08 6.29 7.68
C LEU A 118 14.59 6.40 7.47
N ASP A 119 15.04 7.30 6.61
CA ASP A 119 16.46 7.54 6.35
C ASP A 119 17.19 8.13 7.56
N LYS A 120 16.57 9.06 8.29
CA LYS A 120 17.09 9.58 9.56
C LYS A 120 17.36 8.45 10.57
N HIS A 121 16.49 7.44 10.62
CA HIS A 121 16.60 6.29 11.50
C HIS A 121 17.38 5.12 10.90
N LYS A 122 17.86 5.23 9.65
CA LYS A 122 18.49 4.14 8.88
C LYS A 122 17.61 2.88 8.86
N ALA A 123 16.30 3.06 8.78
CA ALA A 123 15.32 2.00 8.75
C ALA A 123 14.86 1.76 7.31
N LYS A 124 14.76 0.50 6.89
CA LYS A 124 14.07 0.10 5.67
C LYS A 124 12.69 -0.45 6.01
N ALA A 125 11.80 -0.47 5.02
CA ALA A 125 10.40 -0.80 5.19
C ALA A 125 9.83 -1.43 3.91
N ILE A 126 8.69 -2.09 4.03
CA ILE A 126 7.89 -2.55 2.89
C ILE A 126 6.72 -1.60 2.67
N PHE A 127 6.60 -1.06 1.47
CA PHE A 127 5.43 -0.28 1.05
C PHE A 127 4.52 -1.18 0.19
N PHE A 128 3.40 -1.61 0.75
CA PHE A 128 2.38 -2.40 0.06
C PHE A 128 1.49 -1.47 -0.77
N VAL A 129 1.76 -1.43 -2.08
CA VAL A 129 1.13 -0.47 -3.00
C VAL A 129 -0.11 -1.03 -3.68
N ASN A 130 -1.04 -0.16 -4.08
CA ASN A 130 -2.19 -0.55 -4.91
C ASN A 130 -1.97 -0.19 -6.38
N GLY A 131 -2.43 -1.06 -7.28
CA GLY A 131 -2.31 -0.85 -8.73
C GLY A 131 -2.93 0.45 -9.22
N TYR A 132 -4.14 0.80 -8.77
CA TYR A 132 -4.77 2.05 -9.18
C TYR A 132 -3.98 3.29 -8.74
N ARG A 133 -3.29 3.23 -7.59
CA ARG A 133 -2.46 4.32 -7.06
C ARG A 133 -1.12 4.42 -7.78
N VAL A 134 -0.48 3.28 -8.04
CA VAL A 134 0.74 3.20 -8.86
C VAL A 134 0.49 3.80 -10.23
N LYS A 135 -0.62 3.44 -10.89
CA LYS A 135 -0.99 3.99 -12.19
C LYS A 135 -1.22 5.50 -12.18
N GLN A 136 -1.73 6.05 -11.07
CA GLN A 136 -1.95 7.48 -10.90
C GLN A 136 -0.63 8.23 -10.61
N ASN A 137 0.26 7.61 -9.83
CA ASN A 137 1.46 8.23 -9.28
C ASN A 137 2.72 7.37 -9.51
N PRO A 138 3.10 7.06 -10.77
CA PRO A 138 4.22 6.15 -11.05
C PRO A 138 5.57 6.69 -10.53
N GLU A 139 5.74 8.01 -10.50
CA GLU A 139 6.96 8.64 -9.97
C GLU A 139 7.11 8.46 -8.46
N LEU A 140 6.01 8.31 -7.71
CA LEU A 140 6.08 8.03 -6.28
C LEU A 140 6.48 6.58 -6.00
N LEU A 141 6.07 5.63 -6.84
CA LEU A 141 6.58 4.26 -6.77
C LEU A 141 8.10 4.23 -6.99
N LYS A 142 8.58 4.91 -8.04
CA LYS A 142 10.02 5.02 -8.33
C LYS A 142 10.77 5.66 -7.17
N LEU A 143 10.22 6.71 -6.55
CA LEU A 143 10.82 7.35 -5.39
C LEU A 143 11.01 6.36 -4.22
N ILE A 144 10.02 5.50 -3.94
CA ILE A 144 10.15 4.47 -2.88
C ILE A 144 11.30 3.50 -3.21
N HIS A 145 11.39 3.05 -4.46
CA HIS A 145 12.43 2.14 -4.95
C HIS A 145 13.82 2.78 -4.96
N GLU A 146 13.94 4.04 -5.41
CA GLU A 146 15.18 4.82 -5.40
C GLU A 146 15.73 5.06 -3.98
N ARG A 147 14.84 5.08 -2.97
CA ARG A 147 15.20 5.13 -1.55
C ARG A 147 15.47 3.74 -0.95
N GLU A 148 15.54 2.71 -1.80
CA GLU A 148 15.87 1.32 -1.49
C GLU A 148 14.91 0.69 -0.46
N HIS A 149 13.65 1.12 -0.44
CA HIS A 149 12.60 0.41 0.28
C HIS A 149 12.00 -0.69 -0.60
N ALA A 150 11.51 -1.75 0.03
CA ALA A 150 10.87 -2.82 -0.72
C ALA A 150 9.46 -2.43 -1.14
N ILE A 151 9.11 -2.75 -2.39
CA ILE A 151 7.73 -2.68 -2.87
C ILE A 151 7.03 -4.00 -2.58
N GLY A 152 5.88 -3.93 -1.92
CA GLY A 152 4.95 -5.03 -1.72
C GLY A 152 3.71 -4.88 -2.59
N ASN A 153 3.08 -6.00 -2.94
CA ASN A 153 1.85 -6.04 -3.70
C ASN A 153 0.63 -6.01 -2.75
N HIS A 154 -0.27 -5.03 -2.94
CA HIS A 154 -1.51 -4.89 -2.17
C HIS A 154 -2.76 -4.95 -3.04
N SER A 155 -2.73 -5.76 -4.10
CA SER A 155 -3.75 -5.88 -5.14
C SER A 155 -3.98 -4.60 -5.95
N TRP A 156 -4.64 -4.74 -7.10
CA TRP A 156 -4.90 -3.62 -8.00
C TRP A 156 -5.91 -2.61 -7.42
N ASP A 157 -7.12 -3.06 -7.07
CA ASP A 157 -8.29 -2.23 -6.71
C ASP A 157 -8.58 -2.17 -5.20
N HIS A 158 -7.80 -2.87 -4.37
CA HIS A 158 -8.05 -2.99 -2.92
C HIS A 158 -9.43 -3.59 -2.59
N ILE A 159 -9.84 -4.63 -3.31
CA ILE A 159 -11.09 -5.38 -3.05
C ILE A 159 -10.86 -6.56 -2.11
N ASP A 160 -11.93 -7.07 -1.50
CA ASP A 160 -11.87 -8.26 -0.63
C ASP A 160 -11.69 -9.53 -1.48
N LEU A 161 -10.44 -9.84 -1.82
CA LEU A 161 -10.04 -10.94 -2.71
C LEU A 161 -10.59 -12.31 -2.29
N LYS A 162 -10.88 -12.51 -1.00
CA LYS A 162 -11.45 -13.77 -0.49
C LYS A 162 -12.86 -14.04 -1.04
N LYS A 163 -13.58 -12.99 -1.45
CA LYS A 163 -14.96 -13.07 -1.99
C LYS A 163 -15.00 -13.17 -3.51
N GLU A 164 -13.85 -13.10 -4.17
CA GLU A 164 -13.74 -13.01 -5.61
C GLU A 164 -13.43 -14.37 -6.26
N SER A 165 -13.63 -14.45 -7.58
CA SER A 165 -13.24 -15.62 -8.37
C SER A 165 -11.71 -15.74 -8.48
N GLU A 166 -11.21 -16.94 -8.74
CA GLU A 166 -9.77 -17.18 -8.95
C GLU A 166 -9.19 -16.31 -10.08
N GLU A 167 -9.93 -16.14 -11.17
CA GLU A 167 -9.54 -15.27 -12.28
C GLU A 167 -9.42 -13.79 -11.85
N THR A 168 -10.37 -13.29 -11.05
CA THR A 168 -10.30 -11.94 -10.51
C THR A 168 -9.09 -11.78 -9.58
N VAL A 169 -8.85 -12.75 -8.69
CA VAL A 169 -7.69 -12.72 -7.79
C VAL A 169 -6.38 -12.72 -8.58
N GLU A 170 -6.28 -13.55 -9.61
CA GLU A 170 -5.11 -13.63 -10.50
C GLU A 170 -4.84 -12.29 -11.17
N ARG A 171 -5.87 -11.65 -11.74
CA ARG A 171 -5.74 -10.32 -12.35
C ARG A 171 -5.33 -9.26 -11.33
N GLN A 172 -5.98 -9.21 -10.18
CA GLN A 172 -5.70 -8.22 -9.13
C GLN A 172 -4.24 -8.27 -8.65
N ILE A 173 -3.66 -9.46 -8.57
CA ILE A 173 -2.28 -9.67 -8.13
C ILE A 173 -1.31 -9.50 -9.30
N GLY A 174 -1.56 -10.21 -10.41
CA GLY A 174 -0.69 -10.28 -11.58
C GLY A 174 -0.57 -8.96 -12.34
N ASP A 175 -1.67 -8.20 -12.49
CA ASP A 175 -1.63 -6.90 -13.17
C ASP A 175 -0.71 -5.92 -12.40
N LEU A 176 -0.75 -5.95 -11.07
CA LEU A 176 0.14 -5.13 -10.24
C LEU A 176 1.59 -5.62 -10.28
N GLN A 177 1.85 -6.94 -10.30
CA GLN A 177 3.20 -7.47 -10.49
C GLN A 177 3.83 -6.94 -11.79
N ALA A 178 3.07 -6.98 -12.90
CA ALA A 178 3.52 -6.54 -14.20
C ALA A 178 3.74 -5.02 -14.26
N GLU A 179 2.81 -4.23 -13.69
CA GLU A 179 2.94 -2.77 -13.64
C GLU A 179 4.20 -2.34 -12.88
N VAL A 180 4.44 -2.90 -11.69
CA VAL A 180 5.64 -2.57 -10.90
C VAL A 180 6.91 -2.98 -11.64
N GLU A 181 6.97 -4.20 -12.19
CA GLU A 181 8.13 -4.65 -12.98
C GLU A 181 8.42 -3.70 -14.16
N SER A 182 7.38 -3.22 -14.84
CA SER A 182 7.54 -2.31 -15.97
C SER A 182 8.11 -0.93 -15.58
N LEU A 183 7.86 -0.49 -14.35
CA LEU A 183 8.24 0.84 -13.86
C LEU A 183 9.63 0.86 -13.23
N ILE A 184 10.01 -0.19 -12.50
CA ILE A 184 11.26 -0.23 -11.71
C ILE A 184 12.17 -1.43 -12.04
N GLY A 185 11.77 -2.32 -12.95
CA GLY A 185 12.56 -3.48 -13.38
C GLY A 185 12.57 -4.65 -12.39
N GLU A 186 11.81 -4.56 -11.30
CA GLU A 186 11.74 -5.57 -10.24
C GLU A 186 10.29 -5.96 -9.94
N LYS A 187 10.06 -7.25 -9.67
CA LYS A 187 8.76 -7.73 -9.20
C LYS A 187 8.67 -7.65 -7.67
N PRO A 188 7.54 -7.21 -7.10
CA PRO A 188 7.30 -7.35 -5.66
C PRO A 188 7.49 -8.80 -5.21
N LEU A 189 8.21 -8.98 -4.10
CA LEU A 189 8.45 -10.28 -3.46
C LEU A 189 7.54 -10.52 -2.25
N PHE A 190 6.77 -9.51 -1.86
CA PHE A 190 5.89 -9.54 -0.68
C PHE A 190 4.47 -9.27 -1.12
N PHE A 191 3.52 -10.01 -0.53
CA PHE A 191 2.10 -9.79 -0.76
C PHE A 191 1.35 -9.68 0.56
N ARG A 192 0.47 -8.69 0.65
CA ARG A 192 -0.51 -8.57 1.74
C ARG A 192 -1.89 -8.41 1.11
N PRO A 193 -2.90 -9.22 1.47
CA PRO A 193 -4.23 -9.00 0.94
C PRO A 193 -4.90 -7.80 1.61
N PRO A 194 -5.72 -7.04 0.87
CA PRO A 194 -6.60 -6.03 1.45
C PRO A 194 -7.39 -6.57 2.65
N TYR A 195 -7.56 -5.72 3.66
CA TYR A 195 -8.29 -6.03 4.91
C TYR A 195 -7.72 -7.19 5.74
N GLY A 196 -6.52 -7.71 5.40
CA GLY A 196 -6.02 -8.98 5.93
C GLY A 196 -6.87 -10.19 5.53
N SER A 197 -7.81 -10.01 4.58
CA SER A 197 -8.80 -11.03 4.19
C SER A 197 -8.22 -11.95 3.13
N GLY A 198 -7.47 -12.96 3.60
CA GLY A 198 -6.93 -14.03 2.76
C GLY A 198 -7.76 -15.31 2.77
N GLY A 199 -7.60 -16.10 1.72
CA GLY A 199 -8.07 -17.47 1.59
C GLY A 199 -7.06 -18.32 0.84
N ASP A 200 -7.30 -19.63 0.73
CA ASP A 200 -6.35 -20.57 0.14
C ASP A 200 -6.04 -20.26 -1.33
N VAL A 201 -7.05 -19.78 -2.07
CA VAL A 201 -6.88 -19.31 -3.46
C VAL A 201 -5.90 -18.14 -3.53
N VAL A 202 -6.10 -17.12 -2.68
CA VAL A 202 -5.23 -15.93 -2.64
C VAL A 202 -3.80 -16.30 -2.24
N ARG A 203 -3.61 -17.16 -1.23
CA ARG A 203 -2.28 -17.64 -0.82
C ARG A 203 -1.59 -18.42 -1.93
N ARG A 204 -2.32 -19.30 -2.62
CA ARG A 204 -1.80 -20.09 -3.73
C ARG A 204 -1.36 -19.19 -4.89
N ILE A 205 -2.20 -18.23 -5.29
CA ILE A 205 -1.86 -17.28 -6.35
C ILE A 205 -0.64 -16.44 -5.96
N ALA A 206 -0.61 -15.88 -4.75
CA ALA A 206 0.55 -15.12 -4.28
C ALA A 206 1.84 -15.97 -4.34
N LYS A 207 1.76 -17.24 -3.92
CA LYS A 207 2.87 -18.20 -4.02
C LYS A 207 3.27 -18.50 -5.47
N ASN A 208 2.32 -18.65 -6.39
CA ASN A 208 2.59 -18.89 -7.81
C ASN A 208 3.33 -17.70 -8.46
N HIS A 209 3.11 -16.49 -7.96
CA HIS A 209 3.87 -15.28 -8.32
C HIS A 209 5.20 -15.15 -7.58
N GLY A 210 5.60 -16.14 -6.77
CA GLY A 210 6.85 -16.13 -6.01
C GLY A 210 6.86 -15.18 -4.82
N MET A 211 5.70 -14.75 -4.32
CA MET A 211 5.61 -13.79 -3.24
C MET A 211 5.44 -14.46 -1.87
N LEU A 212 6.10 -13.89 -0.86
CA LEU A 212 5.84 -14.17 0.54
C LEU A 212 4.54 -13.49 0.96
N TYR A 213 3.50 -14.31 1.17
CA TYR A 213 2.21 -13.85 1.71
C TYR A 213 2.37 -13.52 3.20
N MET A 214 1.94 -12.33 3.63
CA MET A 214 1.89 -11.94 5.04
C MET A 214 0.70 -11.06 5.39
N THR A 215 0.29 -11.04 6.66
CA THR A 215 -0.51 -9.94 7.22
C THR A 215 0.34 -9.14 8.20
N TRP A 216 0.02 -9.12 9.48
CA TRP A 216 0.77 -8.41 10.52
C TRP A 216 0.63 -9.13 11.87
N SER A 217 1.56 -8.84 12.78
CA SER A 217 1.50 -9.33 14.17
C SER A 217 1.34 -8.20 15.19
N ASN A 218 1.47 -6.95 14.75
CA ASN A 218 1.30 -5.73 15.53
C ASN A 218 0.56 -4.69 14.67
N GLY A 219 -0.63 -4.25 15.12
CA GLY A 219 -1.46 -3.31 14.35
C GLY A 219 -1.49 -1.94 15.01
N SER A 220 -1.15 -0.88 14.24
CA SER A 220 -1.17 0.50 14.73
C SER A 220 -2.58 1.08 14.89
N LEU A 221 -3.57 0.50 14.19
CA LEU A 221 -4.95 1.00 14.09
C LEU A 221 -5.04 2.45 13.60
N ASP A 222 -4.05 2.92 12.84
CA ASP A 222 -3.99 4.28 12.31
C ASP A 222 -5.16 4.62 11.36
N TRP A 223 -5.75 3.63 10.71
CA TRP A 223 -6.97 3.79 9.90
C TRP A 223 -8.25 3.98 10.74
N ASP A 224 -8.23 3.61 12.03
CA ASP A 224 -9.41 3.70 12.88
C ASP A 224 -9.72 5.15 13.27
N ARG A 225 -11.01 5.47 13.37
CA ARG A 225 -11.47 6.82 13.73
C ARG A 225 -10.90 7.29 15.08
N SER A 226 -10.58 6.38 16.00
CA SER A 226 -9.98 6.71 17.28
C SER A 226 -8.57 7.32 17.16
N ALA A 227 -7.79 6.91 16.15
CA ALA A 227 -6.40 7.33 15.93
C ALA A 227 -6.24 8.45 14.89
N ARG A 228 -7.28 8.74 14.10
CA ARG A 228 -7.27 9.84 13.12
C ARG A 228 -6.80 11.16 13.74
N ASP A 229 -5.82 11.80 13.10
CA ASP A 229 -5.22 13.07 13.51
C ASP A 229 -4.62 13.04 14.93
N LYS A 230 -4.24 11.84 15.42
CA LYS A 230 -3.66 11.62 16.77
C LYS A 230 -2.44 10.71 16.69
N PRO A 231 -1.25 11.24 16.33
CA PRO A 231 -0.03 10.44 16.21
C PRO A 231 0.32 9.64 17.48
N GLU A 232 0.05 10.19 18.66
CA GLU A 232 0.33 9.49 19.92
C GLU A 232 -0.55 8.25 20.17
N GLU A 233 -1.75 8.19 19.60
CA GLU A 233 -2.57 6.98 19.66
C GLU A 233 -1.97 5.87 18.79
N VAL A 234 -1.44 6.21 17.61
CA VAL A 234 -0.69 5.29 16.74
C VAL A 234 0.50 4.71 17.49
N ILE A 235 1.31 5.59 18.12
CA ILE A 235 2.47 5.19 18.91
C ILE A 235 2.06 4.27 20.06
N ARG A 236 1.03 4.66 20.82
CA ARG A 236 0.53 3.88 21.96
C ARG A 236 0.09 2.48 21.52
N ASN A 237 -0.73 2.38 20.47
CA ASN A 237 -1.23 1.10 19.98
C ASN A 237 -0.10 0.16 19.54
N VAL A 238 0.92 0.69 18.85
CA VAL A 238 2.10 -0.11 18.45
C VAL A 238 2.88 -0.60 19.67
N LEU A 239 3.15 0.30 20.63
CA LEU A 239 3.97 -0.02 21.79
C LEU A 239 3.29 -0.99 22.77
N GLU A 240 1.97 -0.93 22.92
CA GLU A 240 1.20 -1.86 23.78
C GLU A 240 1.23 -3.30 23.27
N GLN A 241 1.36 -3.49 21.95
CA GLN A 241 1.40 -4.80 21.29
C GLN A 241 2.83 -5.23 20.91
N LEU A 242 3.85 -4.49 21.32
CA LEU A 242 5.22 -4.67 20.85
C LEU A 242 5.83 -5.97 21.39
N HIS A 243 6.44 -6.74 20.48
CA HIS A 243 7.16 -7.97 20.81
C HIS A 243 8.34 -8.18 19.84
N PRO A 244 9.35 -9.01 20.20
CA PRO A 244 10.42 -9.40 19.27
C PRO A 244 9.86 -9.98 17.97
N GLY A 245 10.42 -9.56 16.84
CA GLY A 245 9.98 -10.01 15.52
C GLY A 245 8.68 -9.40 15.02
N ALA A 246 8.19 -8.30 15.62
CA ALA A 246 6.90 -7.73 15.23
C ALA A 246 6.90 -7.25 13.78
N ASN A 247 5.86 -7.65 13.04
CA ASN A 247 5.49 -7.08 11.75
C ASN A 247 4.44 -5.99 12.02
N ILE A 248 4.85 -4.73 11.92
CA ILE A 248 4.04 -3.57 12.29
C ILE A 248 3.28 -3.06 11.05
N LEU A 249 1.95 -3.16 11.10
CA LEU A 249 1.05 -2.59 10.09
C LEU A 249 0.76 -1.11 10.38
N MET A 250 1.02 -0.28 9.39
CA MET A 250 0.66 1.13 9.30
C MET A 250 0.18 1.44 7.87
N HIS A 251 -0.28 2.66 7.62
CA HIS A 251 -0.72 3.15 6.32
C HIS A 251 -0.06 4.50 5.98
N GLU A 252 -0.02 4.85 4.69
CA GLU A 252 0.43 6.17 4.21
C GLU A 252 -0.60 7.27 4.57
N LEU A 253 -0.61 7.69 5.83
CA LEU A 253 -1.53 8.67 6.40
C LEU A 253 -0.76 9.82 7.07
N PRO A 254 -1.26 11.07 7.04
CA PRO A 254 -0.56 12.22 7.62
C PRO A 254 -0.19 12.03 9.10
N TRP A 255 -1.12 11.55 9.93
CA TRP A 255 -0.86 11.32 11.36
C TRP A 255 0.06 10.12 11.62
N THR A 256 0.18 9.18 10.68
CA THR A 256 1.18 8.11 10.74
C THR A 256 2.56 8.67 10.43
N ALA A 257 2.68 9.55 9.44
CA ALA A 257 3.92 10.28 9.17
C ALA A 257 4.35 11.13 10.37
N ASP A 258 3.42 11.87 10.99
CA ASP A 258 3.67 12.68 12.18
C ASP A 258 4.12 11.82 13.39
N ALA A 259 3.63 10.58 13.50
CA ALA A 259 3.98 9.64 14.56
C ALA A 259 5.36 8.98 14.38
N LEU A 260 5.85 8.90 13.14
CA LEU A 260 6.88 7.95 12.75
C LEU A 260 8.22 8.21 13.45
N ASP A 261 8.66 9.47 13.51
CA ASP A 261 9.98 9.82 14.08
C ASP A 261 10.07 9.47 15.57
N GLU A 262 9.01 9.77 16.31
CA GLU A 262 8.94 9.45 17.73
C GLU A 262 8.77 7.94 17.95
N LEU A 263 7.95 7.26 17.13
CA LEU A 263 7.80 5.81 17.20
C LEU A 263 9.15 5.12 17.04
N LEU A 264 9.91 5.45 15.99
CA LEU A 264 11.20 4.81 15.71
C LEU A 264 12.24 5.13 16.79
N THR A 265 12.22 6.35 17.34
CA THR A 265 13.03 6.72 18.50
C THR A 265 12.70 5.86 19.72
N ARG A 266 11.41 5.67 20.04
CA ARG A 266 10.96 4.86 21.17
C ARG A 266 11.25 3.36 20.96
N LEU A 267 11.17 2.85 19.74
CA LEU A 267 11.54 1.47 19.40
C LEU A 267 13.05 1.24 19.62
N THR A 268 13.88 2.13 19.10
CA THR A 268 15.34 2.10 19.29
C THR A 268 15.71 2.20 20.77
N GLY A 269 15.08 3.10 21.52
CA GLY A 269 15.28 3.25 22.97
C GLY A 269 14.85 2.01 23.78
N LYS A 270 13.95 1.19 23.25
CA LYS A 270 13.57 -0.12 23.80
C LYS A 270 14.50 -1.26 23.34
N GLY A 271 15.53 -0.96 22.55
CA GLY A 271 16.53 -1.91 22.05
C GLY A 271 16.01 -2.77 20.88
N TYR A 272 15.10 -2.25 20.06
CA TYR A 272 14.70 -2.90 18.82
C TYR A 272 15.54 -2.41 17.64
N ALA A 273 16.03 -3.35 16.84
CA ALA A 273 16.55 -3.08 15.50
C ALA A 273 15.42 -3.03 14.46
N PHE A 274 15.69 -2.48 13.28
CA PHE A 274 14.78 -2.50 12.14
C PHE A 274 15.21 -3.59 11.17
N ILE A 275 14.28 -4.48 10.81
CA ILE A 275 14.52 -5.54 9.83
C ILE A 275 14.57 -4.89 8.44
N ASP A 276 15.67 -5.11 7.73
CA ASP A 276 15.75 -4.78 6.31
C ASP A 276 14.94 -5.84 5.53
N PRO A 277 13.93 -5.44 4.73
CA PRO A 277 13.17 -6.38 3.93
C PRO A 277 14.03 -7.23 2.97
N GLY A 278 15.17 -6.71 2.50
CA GLY A 278 16.10 -7.43 1.66
C GLY A 278 16.79 -8.62 2.35
N GLU A 279 16.77 -8.67 3.69
CA GLU A 279 17.33 -9.76 4.49
C GLU A 279 16.29 -10.84 4.85
N ILE A 280 15.05 -10.70 4.38
CA ILE A 280 13.97 -11.66 4.66
C ILE A 280 14.07 -12.84 3.71
N GLU A 281 14.02 -14.05 4.27
CA GLU A 281 13.88 -15.29 3.52
C GLU A 281 12.57 -15.28 2.73
N VAL A 282 12.68 -15.24 1.41
CA VAL A 282 11.57 -15.44 0.48
C VAL A 282 11.77 -16.78 -0.21
N ASP A 283 10.79 -17.69 -0.06
CA ASP A 283 10.86 -19.02 -0.65
C ASP A 283 10.49 -18.92 -2.15
N VAL A 284 11.42 -18.38 -2.94
CA VAL A 284 11.38 -18.39 -4.40
C VAL A 284 11.85 -19.76 -4.89
N THR A 285 11.11 -20.82 -4.56
CA THR A 285 11.24 -22.07 -5.31
C THR A 285 10.86 -21.81 -6.77
N ARG A 286 11.90 -21.68 -7.61
CA ARG A 286 11.85 -21.71 -9.08
C ARG A 286 11.57 -23.12 -9.59
#